data_AF-A0A1G0CC29-F1
#
_entry.id   AF-A0A1G0CC29-F1
#
_cell.length_a   1.000
_cell.length_b   1.000
_cell.length_c   1.000
_cell.angle_alpha   90.00
_cell.angle_beta   90.00
_cell.angle_gamma   90.00
#
_symmetry.space_group_name_H-M   'P 1'
#
loop_
_entity.id
_entity.type
_entity.pdbx_description
1 polymer ?
#
loop_
_entity_poly.entity_id
_entity_poly.type
_entity_poly.pdbx_seq_one_letter_code
_entity_poly.pdbx_strand_id
1 'polypeptide(L)'
;MKSLFLCITLISVLCNCTVAQTPEKKAKTAADLKAELEQFLSQCRATAGVSVKVLEDGEAFTINDTVLHPTLSVYKFPLALAVLHKVDKGKLKLDQTVHITKEMLHPGTWSPYRDVHPEGNVDATISELLAYSVSRSDNNTTDILFDLLGGPAKVHQYIAGLGIKDMMIAANEYEMGEENRLYDNWSKSAAMVDLLGKFYSKKVLSEENTQLLVKLMTDTPTGINRMKGLLPATAIVAHKTGTSGTNEEGITTAVNDVGIITLPNGKHIAIAVFVTDSKESFETNEYIIAHIAGAVWNHYAGSAKPAMRTVDLNDNARNRAVPIKIYESTGVDNQKVVILSGGYLSTNDEYGFIANRLADEGYLVISIQHDLPDDAPVAKEGNIYDLRMPVWKRGDSTMLFVRDQLTAMYPHRNFNKLVLVGHSNGGDMSLLFAKNHPKWVTHVITLDHRRFPIPPNTWPKVMSLRASDFEADPGVLPTSGAQEMYGIRIVDLGENAKHGDLCDSGSDELKQRILKEILQFLK
;
A
#
# COMPACT_ATOMS: atom_id res chain seq x y z
N MET A 1 -44.47 66.17 42.99
CA MET A 1 -43.48 66.42 41.92
C MET A 1 -42.23 65.62 42.28
N LYS A 2 -42.12 64.36 41.83
CA LYS A 2 -41.46 63.88 40.59
C LYS A 2 -39.91 63.94 40.64
N SER A 3 -39.30 62.76 40.84
CA SER A 3 -38.05 62.19 40.23
C SER A 3 -37.61 61.04 41.15
N LEU A 4 -37.72 59.73 40.90
CA LEU A 4 -37.69 58.85 39.72
C LEU A 4 -36.28 58.55 39.17
N PHE A 5 -35.99 57.23 39.10
CA PHE A 5 -34.99 56.49 38.32
C PHE A 5 -33.53 56.43 38.83
N LEU A 6 -32.79 55.30 38.79
CA LEU A 6 -32.98 53.97 38.21
C LEU A 6 -31.95 53.02 38.89
N CYS A 7 -32.39 51.92 39.49
CA CYS A 7 -31.51 50.79 39.84
C CYS A 7 -31.21 50.02 38.56
N ILE A 8 -29.98 50.05 38.07
CA ILE A 8 -29.51 49.18 36.98
C ILE A 8 -29.07 47.86 37.61
N THR A 9 -29.92 46.84 37.48
CA THR A 9 -29.56 45.44 37.73
C THR A 9 -28.60 45.00 36.62
N LEU A 10 -27.34 44.71 36.96
CA LEU A 10 -26.43 43.98 36.06
C LEU A 10 -26.96 42.55 35.89
N ILE A 11 -27.63 42.29 34.76
CA ILE A 11 -27.89 40.94 34.29
C ILE A 11 -26.58 40.42 33.70
N SER A 12 -25.85 39.60 34.46
CA SER A 12 -24.78 38.78 33.92
C SER A 12 -25.39 37.74 32.98
N VAL A 13 -25.38 38.02 31.68
CA VAL A 13 -25.64 37.02 30.65
C VAL A 13 -24.46 36.05 30.66
N LEU A 14 -24.59 34.95 31.39
CA LEU A 14 -23.76 33.77 31.21
C LEU A 14 -24.11 33.20 29.83
N CYS A 15 -23.35 33.62 28.83
CA CYS A 15 -23.35 32.99 27.52
C CYS A 15 -22.71 31.60 27.70
N ASN A 16 -23.54 30.59 27.97
CA ASN A 16 -23.15 29.20 27.85
C ASN A 16 -22.88 28.92 26.38
N CYS A 17 -21.66 29.20 25.91
CA CYS A 17 -21.12 28.60 24.71
C CYS A 17 -20.94 27.11 24.98
N THR A 18 -22.01 26.33 24.78
CA THR A 18 -21.86 24.91 24.49
C THR A 18 -21.10 24.80 23.19
N VAL A 19 -19.80 24.51 23.27
CA VAL A 19 -19.04 23.97 22.15
C VAL A 19 -19.77 22.72 21.71
N ALA A 20 -20.44 22.77 20.56
CA ALA A 20 -20.97 21.58 19.92
C ALA A 20 -19.77 20.70 19.58
N GLN A 21 -19.50 19.69 20.41
CA GLN A 21 -18.59 18.61 20.05
C GLN A 21 -19.15 18.00 18.77
N THR A 22 -18.39 18.14 17.69
CA THR A 22 -18.65 17.43 16.44
C THR A 22 -18.72 15.94 16.81
N PRO A 23 -19.76 15.19 16.43
CA PRO A 23 -19.88 13.79 16.80
C PRO A 23 -18.64 13.06 16.27
N GLU A 24 -17.88 12.47 17.19
CA GLU A 24 -16.73 11.64 16.89
C GLU A 24 -17.19 10.54 15.92
N LYS A 25 -16.66 10.51 14.69
CA LYS A 25 -17.01 9.48 13.71
C LYS A 25 -16.73 8.12 14.37
N LYS A 26 -17.78 7.35 14.60
CA LYS A 26 -17.68 5.99 15.16
C LYS A 26 -16.65 5.19 14.37
N ALA A 27 -15.72 4.54 15.06
CA ALA A 27 -14.74 3.67 14.42
C ALA A 27 -15.46 2.60 13.59
N LYS A 28 -14.99 2.39 12.36
CA LYS A 28 -15.53 1.39 11.44
C LYS A 28 -15.39 0.01 12.09
N THR A 29 -16.44 -0.82 12.05
CA THR A 29 -16.43 -2.20 12.56
C THR A 29 -16.02 -3.21 11.47
N ALA A 30 -15.64 -4.44 11.84
CA ALA A 30 -15.40 -5.49 10.84
C ALA A 30 -16.61 -5.76 9.93
N ALA A 31 -17.83 -5.57 10.45
CA ALA A 31 -19.05 -5.68 9.65
C ALA A 31 -19.14 -4.57 8.58
N ASP A 32 -18.75 -3.35 8.92
CA ASP A 32 -18.71 -2.23 7.97
C ASP A 32 -17.62 -2.43 6.89
N LEU A 33 -16.46 -3.00 7.28
CA LEU A 33 -15.41 -3.38 6.32
C LEU A 33 -15.89 -4.49 5.39
N LYS A 34 -16.53 -5.53 5.94
CA LYS A 34 -17.11 -6.61 5.15
C LYS A 34 -18.10 -6.07 4.12
N ALA A 35 -19.02 -5.19 4.52
CA ALA A 35 -20.01 -4.61 3.62
C ALA A 35 -19.40 -3.78 2.48
N GLU A 36 -18.37 -2.97 2.79
CA GLU A 36 -17.59 -2.24 1.77
C GLU A 36 -16.95 -3.19 0.76
N LEU A 37 -16.29 -4.24 1.24
CA LEU A 37 -15.64 -5.22 0.37
C LEU A 37 -16.66 -6.02 -0.46
N GLU A 38 -17.81 -6.36 0.09
CA GLU A 38 -18.92 -6.97 -0.66
C GLU A 38 -19.42 -6.05 -1.78
N GLN A 39 -19.56 -4.75 -1.50
CA GLN A 39 -19.96 -3.76 -2.51
C GLN A 39 -18.91 -3.66 -3.63
N PHE A 40 -17.63 -3.55 -3.29
CA PHE A 40 -16.52 -3.54 -4.26
C PHE A 40 -16.54 -4.80 -5.13
N LEU A 41 -16.65 -5.98 -4.51
CA LEU A 41 -16.67 -7.26 -5.23
C LEU A 41 -17.88 -7.42 -6.14
N SER A 42 -19.04 -6.84 -5.81
CA SER A 42 -20.22 -6.90 -6.68
C SER A 42 -20.04 -6.19 -8.04
N GLN A 43 -19.03 -5.33 -8.16
CA GLN A 43 -18.69 -4.62 -9.39
C GLN A 43 -17.69 -5.40 -10.26
N CYS A 44 -17.08 -6.47 -9.72
CA CYS A 44 -16.08 -7.27 -10.39
C CYS A 44 -16.71 -8.42 -11.17
N ARG A 45 -16.20 -8.71 -12.37
CA ARG A 45 -16.57 -9.87 -13.19
C ARG A 45 -15.78 -11.12 -12.79
N ALA A 46 -15.74 -11.41 -11.51
CA ALA A 46 -15.03 -12.54 -10.92
C ALA A 46 -15.76 -13.05 -9.66
N THR A 47 -15.56 -14.32 -9.31
CA THR A 47 -16.00 -14.85 -8.03
C THR A 47 -14.86 -14.74 -7.02
N ALA A 48 -15.01 -13.96 -5.96
CA ALA A 48 -13.96 -13.78 -4.96
C ALA A 48 -14.37 -14.31 -3.58
N GLY A 49 -13.59 -15.27 -3.04
CA GLY A 49 -13.70 -15.74 -1.66
C GLY A 49 -12.68 -15.05 -0.78
N VAL A 50 -13.15 -14.45 0.32
CA VAL A 50 -12.29 -13.68 1.24
C VAL A 50 -12.53 -14.17 2.65
N SER A 51 -11.46 -14.48 3.36
CA SER A 51 -11.51 -14.68 4.81
C SER A 51 -10.39 -13.92 5.48
N VAL A 52 -10.71 -13.31 6.62
CA VAL A 52 -9.80 -12.49 7.42
C VAL A 52 -9.97 -12.87 8.88
N LYS A 53 -8.86 -13.03 9.59
CA LYS A 53 -8.84 -13.25 11.04
C LYS A 53 -7.65 -12.54 11.68
N VAL A 54 -7.92 -11.68 12.64
CA VAL A 54 -6.91 -11.16 13.57
C VAL A 54 -6.59 -12.27 14.57
N LEU A 55 -5.32 -12.66 14.66
CA LEU A 55 -4.91 -13.87 15.38
C LEU A 55 -4.97 -13.69 16.90
N GLU A 56 -4.69 -12.50 17.41
CA GLU A 56 -4.58 -12.20 18.84
C GLU A 56 -5.93 -12.09 19.56
N ASP A 57 -6.93 -11.45 18.94
CA ASP A 57 -8.25 -11.23 19.56
C ASP A 57 -9.37 -12.05 18.90
N GLY A 58 -9.08 -12.69 17.75
CA GLY A 58 -10.01 -13.58 17.07
C GLY A 58 -11.10 -12.88 16.26
N GLU A 59 -11.05 -11.55 16.12
CA GLU A 59 -11.96 -10.83 15.23
C GLU A 59 -11.80 -11.34 13.80
N ALA A 60 -12.91 -11.70 13.15
CA ALA A 60 -12.89 -12.36 11.85
C ALA A 60 -14.15 -12.06 11.04
N PHE A 61 -14.00 -12.09 9.72
CA PHE A 61 -15.12 -12.07 8.78
C PHE A 61 -14.80 -12.88 7.52
N THR A 62 -15.84 -13.29 6.81
CA THR A 62 -15.76 -14.09 5.59
C THR A 62 -16.74 -13.58 4.53
N ILE A 63 -16.36 -13.64 3.26
CA ILE A 63 -17.16 -13.30 2.08
C ILE A 63 -17.10 -14.49 1.12
N ASN A 64 -18.25 -14.94 0.60
CA ASN A 64 -18.39 -16.03 -0.37
C ASN A 64 -17.74 -17.37 0.03
N ASP A 65 -17.75 -17.72 1.33
CA ASP A 65 -17.15 -18.97 1.83
C ASP A 65 -17.95 -20.25 1.51
N THR A 66 -18.97 -20.15 0.67
CA THR A 66 -19.68 -21.31 0.12
C THR A 66 -19.01 -21.88 -1.13
N VAL A 67 -18.10 -21.13 -1.75
CA VAL A 67 -17.42 -21.49 -3.00
C VAL A 67 -16.18 -22.34 -2.73
N LEU A 68 -15.96 -23.35 -3.57
CA LEU A 68 -14.76 -24.19 -3.54
C LEU A 68 -13.75 -23.60 -4.52
N HIS A 69 -12.73 -22.91 -4.01
CA HIS A 69 -11.79 -22.19 -4.87
C HIS A 69 -10.63 -23.09 -5.30
N PRO A 70 -10.31 -23.19 -6.60
CA PRO A 70 -9.09 -23.86 -7.06
C PRO A 70 -7.88 -23.17 -6.44
N THR A 71 -7.07 -23.93 -5.72
CA THR A 71 -5.96 -23.39 -4.93
C THR A 71 -4.74 -23.08 -5.80
N LEU A 72 -4.51 -23.90 -6.83
CA LEU A 72 -3.28 -23.90 -7.61
C LEU A 72 -2.06 -23.91 -6.67
N SER A 73 -0.99 -23.18 -6.97
CA SER A 73 0.21 -23.17 -6.14
C SER A 73 0.04 -22.65 -4.71
N VAL A 74 -1.14 -22.19 -4.28
CA VAL A 74 -1.41 -21.93 -2.84
C VAL A 74 -1.24 -23.22 -2.02
N TYR A 75 -1.59 -24.39 -2.57
CA TYR A 75 -1.45 -25.69 -1.89
C TYR A 75 0.01 -26.07 -1.53
N LYS A 76 1.01 -25.35 -2.05
CA LYS A 76 2.41 -25.56 -1.68
C LYS A 76 2.67 -25.19 -0.22
N PHE A 77 1.83 -24.33 0.36
CA PHE A 77 1.83 -24.06 1.80
C PHE A 77 1.45 -25.30 2.63
N PRO A 78 0.28 -25.95 2.45
CA PRO A 78 -0.02 -27.20 3.15
C PRO A 78 0.95 -28.35 2.83
N LEU A 79 1.50 -28.42 1.62
CA LEU A 79 2.60 -29.35 1.30
C LEU A 79 3.82 -29.11 2.20
N ALA A 80 4.30 -27.86 2.27
CA ALA A 80 5.45 -27.51 3.10
C ALA A 80 5.21 -27.83 4.58
N LEU A 81 3.99 -27.59 5.09
CA LEU A 81 3.60 -28.01 6.44
C LEU A 81 3.75 -29.52 6.64
N ALA A 82 3.33 -30.34 5.67
CA ALA A 82 3.43 -31.79 5.75
C ALA A 82 4.89 -32.28 5.73
N VAL A 83 5.74 -31.67 4.90
CA VAL A 83 7.18 -31.96 4.84
C VAL A 83 7.85 -31.62 6.17
N LEU A 84 7.65 -30.39 6.66
CA LEU A 84 8.25 -29.92 7.92
C LEU A 84 7.73 -30.70 9.13
N HIS A 85 6.48 -31.16 9.11
CA HIS A 85 5.98 -32.06 10.14
C HIS A 85 6.73 -33.40 10.19
N LYS A 86 7.13 -33.95 9.03
CA LYS A 86 7.99 -35.15 9.01
C LYS A 86 9.39 -34.85 9.53
N VAL A 87 9.91 -33.64 9.29
CA VAL A 87 11.18 -33.17 9.87
C VAL A 87 11.08 -33.11 11.40
N ASP A 88 10.03 -32.49 11.94
CA ASP A 88 9.78 -32.44 13.40
C ASP A 88 9.68 -33.84 14.03
N LYS A 89 9.16 -34.82 13.27
CA LYS A 89 9.07 -36.23 13.71
C LYS A 89 10.37 -37.02 13.49
N GLY A 90 11.44 -36.40 13.01
CA GLY A 90 12.72 -37.05 12.70
C GLY A 90 12.64 -38.06 11.56
N LYS A 91 11.57 -38.03 10.76
CA LYS A 91 11.37 -38.92 9.60
C LYS A 91 12.02 -38.38 8.33
N LEU A 92 12.25 -37.08 8.30
CA LEU A 92 13.03 -36.37 7.28
C LEU A 92 14.04 -35.47 8.01
N LYS A 93 15.06 -35.00 7.31
CA LYS A 93 15.97 -33.94 7.76
C LYS A 93 16.05 -32.86 6.68
N LEU A 94 16.24 -31.61 7.08
CA LEU A 94 16.34 -30.48 6.13
C LEU A 94 17.60 -30.56 5.26
N ASP A 95 18.69 -31.08 5.82
CA ASP A 95 20.00 -31.21 5.18
C ASP A 95 20.18 -32.54 4.43
N GLN A 96 19.20 -33.46 4.49
CA GLN A 96 19.28 -34.67 3.69
C GLN A 96 19.12 -34.31 2.21
N THR A 97 19.89 -34.99 1.36
CA THR A 97 19.92 -34.75 -0.07
C THR A 97 18.96 -35.69 -0.80
N VAL A 98 18.35 -35.16 -1.85
CA VAL A 98 17.59 -35.90 -2.86
C VAL A 98 18.36 -35.74 -4.17
N HIS A 99 18.66 -36.85 -4.82
CA HIS A 99 19.30 -36.82 -6.14
C HIS A 99 18.24 -36.48 -7.20
N ILE A 100 18.33 -35.28 -7.76
CA ILE A 100 17.37 -34.75 -8.73
C ILE A 100 17.81 -35.15 -10.12
N THR A 101 17.16 -36.13 -10.74
CA THR A 101 17.49 -36.54 -12.11
C THR A 101 16.90 -35.55 -13.13
N LYS A 102 17.37 -35.62 -14.38
CA LYS A 102 16.83 -34.80 -15.48
C LYS A 102 15.34 -35.03 -15.68
N GLU A 103 14.88 -36.28 -15.52
CA GLU A 103 13.49 -36.70 -15.76
C GLU A 103 12.52 -36.11 -14.72
N MET A 104 13.00 -35.83 -13.51
CA MET A 104 12.22 -35.16 -12.45
C MET A 104 12.02 -33.66 -12.74
N LEU A 105 12.74 -33.11 -13.72
CA LEU A 105 12.66 -31.69 -14.11
C LEU A 105 11.86 -31.55 -15.41
N HIS A 106 10.54 -31.73 -15.33
CA HIS A 106 9.65 -31.66 -16.48
C HIS A 106 9.79 -30.33 -17.25
N PRO A 107 9.87 -30.36 -18.59
CA PRO A 107 9.82 -29.16 -19.42
C PRO A 107 8.39 -28.61 -19.50
N GLY A 108 8.22 -27.38 -20.00
CA GLY A 108 6.89 -26.80 -20.26
C GLY A 108 6.11 -26.36 -19.02
N THR A 109 6.73 -26.42 -17.83
CA THR A 109 6.15 -25.95 -16.56
C THR A 109 7.02 -24.85 -15.93
N TRP A 110 6.44 -24.07 -15.03
CA TRP A 110 7.19 -23.06 -14.26
C TRP A 110 8.16 -23.73 -13.30
N SER A 111 9.46 -23.62 -13.55
CA SER A 111 10.47 -24.23 -12.69
C SER A 111 11.80 -23.46 -12.69
N PRO A 112 11.92 -22.42 -11.84
CA PRO A 112 13.18 -21.72 -11.61
C PRO A 112 14.35 -22.62 -11.20
N TYR A 113 14.08 -23.74 -10.50
CA TYR A 113 15.11 -24.72 -10.15
C TYR A 113 15.68 -25.39 -11.40
N ARG A 114 14.83 -25.83 -12.32
CA ARG A 114 15.26 -26.38 -13.62
C ARG A 114 16.03 -25.35 -14.43
N ASP A 115 15.61 -24.09 -14.41
CA ASP A 115 16.28 -23.04 -15.17
C ASP A 115 17.74 -22.80 -14.68
N VAL A 116 18.01 -23.04 -13.40
CA VAL A 116 19.37 -23.00 -12.82
C VAL A 116 20.12 -24.33 -13.01
N HIS A 117 19.41 -25.46 -12.98
CA HIS A 117 19.96 -26.81 -13.12
C HIS A 117 19.41 -27.53 -14.36
N PRO A 118 19.65 -27.01 -15.58
CA PRO A 118 18.97 -27.50 -16.77
C PRO A 118 19.29 -28.97 -17.05
N GLU A 119 20.49 -29.44 -16.72
CA GLU A 119 20.91 -30.83 -16.95
C GLU A 119 20.49 -31.84 -15.86
N GLY A 120 19.83 -31.38 -14.79
CA GLY A 120 19.54 -32.22 -13.64
C GLY A 120 20.79 -32.92 -13.10
N ASN A 121 20.61 -34.14 -12.61
CA ASN A 121 21.66 -34.99 -12.02
C ASN A 121 22.47 -34.25 -10.93
N VAL A 122 21.75 -33.54 -10.07
CA VAL A 122 22.31 -32.71 -8.99
C VAL A 122 21.67 -33.12 -7.67
N ASP A 123 22.45 -33.08 -6.59
CA ASP A 123 21.93 -33.31 -5.24
C ASP A 123 21.37 -32.00 -4.67
N ALA A 124 20.10 -32.03 -4.26
CA ALA A 124 19.42 -30.90 -3.61
C ALA A 124 19.04 -31.26 -2.19
N THR A 125 19.17 -30.32 -1.25
CA THR A 125 18.68 -30.54 0.11
C THR A 125 17.16 -30.35 0.19
N ILE A 126 16.48 -30.98 1.15
CA ILE A 126 15.05 -30.69 1.38
C ILE A 126 14.81 -29.21 1.68
N SER A 127 15.72 -28.56 2.42
CA SER A 127 15.65 -27.12 2.67
C SER A 127 15.63 -26.31 1.37
N GLU A 128 16.43 -26.70 0.39
CA GLU A 128 16.48 -26.04 -0.92
C GLU A 128 15.21 -26.29 -1.72
N LEU A 129 14.74 -27.54 -1.78
CA LEU A 129 13.48 -27.88 -2.46
C LEU A 129 12.29 -27.09 -1.88
N LEU A 130 12.21 -26.97 -0.55
CA LEU A 130 11.20 -26.16 0.13
C LEU A 130 11.30 -24.67 -0.25
N ALA A 131 12.51 -24.11 -0.33
CA ALA A 131 12.71 -22.72 -0.71
C ALA A 131 12.26 -22.43 -2.14
N TYR A 132 12.56 -23.32 -3.09
CA TYR A 132 12.08 -23.19 -4.47
C TYR A 132 10.56 -23.40 -4.58
N SER A 133 10.01 -24.42 -3.93
CA SER A 133 8.57 -24.71 -3.97
C SER A 133 7.73 -23.58 -3.32
N VAL A 134 8.12 -23.10 -2.15
CA VAL A 134 7.36 -22.07 -1.42
C VAL A 134 7.62 -20.68 -2.00
N SER A 135 8.86 -20.20 -1.92
CA SER A 135 9.18 -18.81 -2.25
C SER A 135 9.11 -18.57 -3.76
N ARG A 136 9.66 -19.46 -4.58
CA ARG A 136 9.71 -19.30 -6.05
C ARG A 136 8.54 -19.97 -6.77
N SER A 137 7.65 -20.64 -6.04
CA SER A 137 6.50 -21.36 -6.59
C SER A 137 6.87 -22.42 -7.63
N ASP A 138 8.07 -22.99 -7.56
CA ASP A 138 8.59 -23.95 -8.55
C ASP A 138 7.73 -25.23 -8.59
N ASN A 139 7.36 -25.69 -9.79
CA ASN A 139 6.46 -26.84 -9.97
C ASN A 139 7.17 -28.19 -9.83
N ASN A 140 8.38 -28.33 -10.39
CA ASN A 140 9.11 -29.60 -10.32
C ASN A 140 9.51 -29.94 -8.89
N THR A 141 10.10 -29.00 -8.15
CA THR A 141 10.44 -29.20 -6.73
C THR A 141 9.23 -29.50 -5.85
N THR A 142 8.04 -29.01 -6.24
CA THR A 142 6.78 -29.33 -5.57
C THR A 142 6.41 -30.80 -5.76
N ASP A 143 6.48 -31.32 -6.98
CA ASP A 143 6.16 -32.73 -7.27
C ASP A 143 7.17 -33.67 -6.60
N ILE A 144 8.44 -33.29 -6.58
CA ILE A 144 9.49 -34.02 -5.86
C ILE A 144 9.17 -34.08 -4.35
N LEU A 145 8.70 -32.98 -3.75
CA LEU A 145 8.26 -32.97 -2.35
C LEU A 145 7.01 -33.81 -2.12
N PHE A 146 6.08 -33.90 -3.08
CA PHE A 146 4.96 -34.84 -3.01
C PHE A 146 5.44 -36.29 -3.00
N ASP A 147 6.37 -36.65 -3.89
CA ASP A 147 6.90 -38.01 -3.99
C ASP A 147 7.57 -38.45 -2.69
N LEU A 148 8.35 -37.57 -2.05
CA LEU A 148 8.94 -37.82 -0.72
C LEU A 148 7.90 -38.13 0.36
N LEU A 149 6.69 -37.58 0.24
CA LEU A 149 5.59 -37.81 1.18
C LEU A 149 4.70 -39.00 0.81
N GLY A 150 4.84 -39.55 -0.41
CA GLY A 150 3.98 -40.58 -0.97
C GLY A 150 2.72 -40.05 -1.67
N GLY A 151 2.80 -38.83 -2.23
CA GLY A 151 1.81 -38.24 -3.13
C GLY A 151 0.74 -37.34 -2.46
N PRO A 152 -0.14 -36.72 -3.27
CA PRO A 152 -1.14 -35.73 -2.82
C PRO A 152 -2.05 -36.23 -1.69
N ALA A 153 -2.50 -37.48 -1.77
CA ALA A 153 -3.37 -38.09 -0.76
C ALA A 153 -2.76 -38.10 0.65
N LYS A 154 -1.43 -38.18 0.78
CA LYS A 154 -0.75 -38.15 2.07
C LYS A 154 -0.73 -36.75 2.68
N VAL A 155 -0.60 -35.72 1.85
CA VAL A 155 -0.72 -34.33 2.27
C VAL A 155 -2.17 -34.03 2.66
N HIS A 156 -3.15 -34.46 1.87
CA HIS A 156 -4.56 -34.32 2.23
C HIS A 156 -4.90 -34.99 3.57
N GLN A 157 -4.46 -36.24 3.79
CA GLN A 157 -4.64 -36.95 5.06
C GLN A 157 -4.02 -36.19 6.24
N TYR A 158 -2.84 -35.61 6.05
CA TYR A 158 -2.19 -34.79 7.07
C TYR A 158 -3.03 -33.54 7.41
N ILE A 159 -3.47 -32.79 6.40
CA ILE A 159 -4.28 -31.58 6.58
C ILE A 159 -5.63 -31.89 7.24
N ALA A 160 -6.31 -32.96 6.80
CA ALA A 160 -7.53 -33.45 7.43
C ALA A 160 -7.30 -33.83 8.91
N GLY A 161 -6.14 -34.41 9.23
CA GLY A 161 -5.72 -34.74 10.59
C GLY A 161 -5.52 -33.51 11.50
N LEU A 162 -5.31 -32.31 10.95
CA LEU A 162 -5.29 -31.05 11.69
C LEU A 162 -6.70 -30.49 12.00
N GLY A 163 -7.74 -31.19 11.51
CA GLY A 163 -9.14 -30.79 11.62
C GLY A 163 -9.61 -29.86 10.50
N ILE A 164 -8.82 -29.65 9.45
CA ILE A 164 -9.19 -28.82 8.29
C ILE A 164 -9.95 -29.68 7.28
N LYS A 165 -11.27 -29.53 7.22
CA LYS A 165 -12.16 -30.41 6.42
C LYS A 165 -12.56 -29.84 5.08
N ASP A 166 -12.68 -28.52 4.96
CA ASP A 166 -13.11 -27.84 3.73
C ASP A 166 -11.92 -27.47 2.83
N MET A 167 -11.04 -28.45 2.57
CA MET A 167 -9.88 -28.34 1.69
C MET A 167 -9.56 -29.71 1.07
N MET A 168 -9.18 -29.74 -0.21
CA MET A 168 -8.78 -30.93 -0.94
C MET A 168 -7.40 -30.75 -1.57
N ILE A 169 -6.57 -31.80 -1.43
CA ILE A 169 -5.28 -31.93 -2.12
C ILE A 169 -5.29 -33.30 -2.82
N ALA A 170 -5.72 -33.30 -4.07
CA ALA A 170 -5.97 -34.49 -4.88
C ALA A 170 -4.95 -34.69 -6.00
N ALA A 171 -4.29 -33.63 -6.49
CA ALA A 171 -3.40 -33.67 -7.65
C ALA A 171 -2.04 -32.99 -7.38
N ASN A 172 -0.96 -33.48 -8.01
CA ASN A 172 0.33 -32.79 -8.08
C ASN A 172 0.36 -31.77 -9.26
N GLU A 173 1.46 -31.05 -9.50
CA GLU A 173 1.55 -30.06 -10.59
C GLU A 173 1.47 -30.72 -11.97
N TYR A 174 2.13 -31.86 -12.17
CA TYR A 174 2.03 -32.63 -13.42
C TYR A 174 0.59 -33.00 -13.76
N GLU A 175 -0.14 -33.56 -12.78
CA GLU A 175 -1.55 -33.94 -12.88
C GLU A 175 -2.46 -32.72 -13.11
N MET A 176 -2.23 -31.59 -12.42
CA MET A 176 -2.98 -30.35 -12.66
C MET A 176 -2.74 -29.76 -14.06
N GLY A 177 -1.62 -30.10 -14.70
CA GLY A 177 -1.32 -29.73 -16.09
C GLY A 177 -2.17 -30.48 -17.12
N GLU A 178 -2.86 -31.56 -16.72
CA GLU A 178 -3.81 -32.27 -17.56
C GLU A 178 -5.13 -31.49 -17.70
N GLU A 179 -5.85 -31.76 -18.78
CA GLU A 179 -7.10 -31.06 -19.09
C GLU A 179 -8.14 -31.23 -17.96
N ASN A 180 -8.79 -30.13 -17.57
CA ASN A 180 -9.88 -30.08 -16.59
C ASN A 180 -9.52 -30.48 -15.14
N ARG A 181 -8.23 -30.59 -14.77
CA ARG A 181 -7.81 -30.97 -13.41
C ARG A 181 -7.45 -29.81 -12.47
N LEU A 182 -7.49 -28.57 -12.96
CA LEU A 182 -7.18 -27.37 -12.14
C LEU A 182 -8.09 -27.19 -10.91
N TYR A 183 -9.28 -27.81 -10.91
CA TYR A 183 -10.25 -27.74 -9.80
C TYR A 183 -10.15 -28.93 -8.82
N ASP A 184 -9.30 -29.93 -9.09
CA ASP A 184 -9.12 -31.10 -8.20
C ASP A 184 -8.62 -30.67 -6.81
N ASN A 185 -7.74 -29.66 -6.79
CA ASN A 185 -7.20 -29.05 -5.57
C ASN A 185 -7.98 -27.78 -5.21
N TRP A 186 -8.82 -27.83 -4.18
CA TRP A 186 -9.65 -26.69 -3.79
C TRP A 186 -9.60 -26.39 -2.29
N SER A 187 -9.98 -25.17 -1.91
CA SER A 187 -10.15 -24.75 -0.52
C SER A 187 -11.28 -23.75 -0.40
N LYS A 188 -12.03 -23.82 0.70
CA LYS A 188 -12.77 -22.65 1.20
C LYS A 188 -11.79 -21.62 1.76
N SER A 189 -12.16 -20.34 1.70
CA SER A 189 -11.32 -19.26 2.20
C SER A 189 -11.10 -19.35 3.72
N ALA A 190 -12.13 -19.73 4.48
CA ALA A 190 -12.06 -19.86 5.93
C ALA A 190 -11.19 -21.04 6.36
N ALA A 191 -11.21 -22.15 5.61
CA ALA A 191 -10.36 -23.31 5.86
C ALA A 191 -8.87 -22.97 5.73
N MET A 192 -8.52 -22.15 4.72
CA MET A 192 -7.15 -21.68 4.56
C MET A 192 -6.73 -20.74 5.70
N VAL A 193 -7.60 -19.82 6.12
CA VAL A 193 -7.33 -18.92 7.26
C VAL A 193 -7.20 -19.68 8.58
N ASP A 194 -8.00 -20.72 8.82
CA ASP A 194 -7.83 -21.58 10.00
C ASP A 194 -6.49 -22.33 9.98
N LEU A 195 -6.09 -22.86 8.82
CA LEU A 195 -4.78 -23.50 8.66
C LEU A 195 -3.62 -22.52 8.91
N LEU A 196 -3.67 -21.32 8.33
CA LEU A 196 -2.70 -20.24 8.57
C LEU A 196 -2.63 -19.86 10.05
N GLY A 197 -3.79 -19.72 10.72
CA GLY A 197 -3.86 -19.40 12.14
C GLY A 197 -3.25 -20.49 13.02
N LYS A 198 -3.53 -21.77 12.74
CA LYS A 198 -2.92 -22.92 13.46
C LYS A 198 -1.40 -22.96 13.25
N PHE A 199 -0.94 -22.75 12.03
CA PHE A 199 0.48 -22.67 11.68
C PHE A 199 1.19 -21.57 12.49
N TYR A 200 0.68 -20.34 12.43
CA TYR A 200 1.32 -19.18 13.07
C TYR A 200 1.27 -19.22 14.59
N SER A 201 0.19 -19.78 15.15
CA SER A 201 0.05 -20.01 16.58
C SER A 201 0.94 -21.16 17.11
N LYS A 202 1.86 -21.69 16.30
CA LYS A 202 2.82 -22.76 16.64
C LYS A 202 2.13 -24.05 17.11
N LYS A 203 0.95 -24.34 16.57
CA LYS A 203 0.17 -25.54 16.91
C LYS A 203 0.42 -26.72 15.97
N VAL A 204 1.15 -26.49 14.87
CA VAL A 204 1.31 -27.46 13.77
C VAL A 204 2.75 -27.96 13.63
N LEU A 205 3.72 -27.06 13.81
CA LEU A 205 5.16 -27.33 13.69
C LEU A 205 5.89 -26.89 14.97
N SER A 206 7.13 -27.35 15.12
CA SER A 206 8.06 -26.78 16.10
C SER A 206 8.33 -25.30 15.84
N GLU A 207 8.80 -24.58 16.87
CA GLU A 207 9.18 -23.16 16.75
C GLU A 207 10.13 -22.90 15.57
N GLU A 208 11.18 -23.71 15.45
CA GLU A 208 12.22 -23.58 14.44
C GLU A 208 11.66 -23.76 13.03
N ASN A 209 10.86 -24.80 12.81
CA ASN A 209 10.25 -25.05 11.50
C ASN A 209 9.11 -24.07 11.17
N THR A 210 8.40 -23.54 12.18
CA THR A 210 7.48 -22.42 11.98
C THR A 210 8.24 -21.18 11.49
N GLN A 211 9.34 -20.81 12.14
CA GLN A 211 10.15 -19.64 11.74
C GLN A 211 10.75 -19.81 10.34
N LEU A 212 11.23 -21.02 10.02
CA LEU A 212 11.72 -21.34 8.68
C LEU A 212 10.62 -21.10 7.62
N LEU A 213 9.42 -21.65 7.81
CA LEU A 213 8.35 -21.50 6.82
C LEU A 213 7.85 -20.06 6.75
N VAL A 214 7.76 -19.32 7.87
CA VAL A 214 7.45 -17.88 7.87
C VAL A 214 8.47 -17.13 7.03
N LYS A 215 9.76 -17.42 7.20
CA LYS A 215 10.84 -16.80 6.40
C LYS A 215 10.67 -17.10 4.91
N LEU A 216 10.49 -18.37 4.53
CA LEU A 216 10.28 -18.75 3.13
C LEU A 216 9.06 -18.05 2.50
N MET A 217 7.96 -17.93 3.23
CA MET A 217 6.77 -17.22 2.77
C MET A 217 6.96 -15.70 2.71
N THR A 218 7.81 -15.13 3.57
CA THR A 218 8.15 -13.69 3.55
C THR A 218 9.02 -13.35 2.34
N ASP A 219 9.98 -14.23 2.04
CA ASP A 219 10.93 -14.12 0.92
C ASP A 219 10.30 -14.40 -0.46
N THR A 220 9.00 -14.73 -0.52
CA THR A 220 8.23 -14.92 -1.77
C THR A 220 8.26 -13.66 -2.64
N PRO A 221 8.83 -13.71 -3.87
CA PRO A 221 8.86 -12.59 -4.80
C PRO A 221 7.69 -12.60 -5.80
N THR A 222 6.89 -13.68 -5.86
CA THR A 222 5.71 -13.77 -6.72
C THR A 222 4.57 -12.88 -6.21
N GLY A 223 3.71 -12.37 -7.10
CA GLY A 223 2.52 -11.62 -6.72
C GLY A 223 2.79 -10.29 -6.00
N ILE A 224 3.85 -9.58 -6.37
CA ILE A 224 4.21 -8.29 -5.75
C ILE A 224 3.08 -7.25 -5.80
N ASN A 225 2.21 -7.32 -6.82
CA ASN A 225 1.06 -6.44 -6.99
C ASN A 225 -0.24 -6.97 -6.34
N ARG A 226 -0.19 -8.10 -5.63
CA ARG A 226 -1.34 -8.71 -4.95
C ARG A 226 -1.44 -8.20 -3.52
N MET A 227 -1.34 -9.07 -2.50
CA MET A 227 -1.49 -8.66 -1.11
C MET A 227 -0.52 -7.55 -0.71
N LYS A 228 0.71 -7.56 -1.24
CA LYS A 228 1.74 -6.52 -1.01
C LYS A 228 1.50 -5.23 -1.81
N GLY A 229 0.61 -5.22 -2.80
CA GLY A 229 0.52 -4.17 -3.82
C GLY A 229 0.09 -2.80 -3.31
N LEU A 230 -0.74 -2.74 -2.26
CA LEU A 230 -1.23 -1.48 -1.67
C LEU A 230 -0.83 -1.28 -0.20
N LEU A 231 -0.10 -2.23 0.37
CA LEU A 231 0.46 -2.11 1.72
C LEU A 231 1.69 -1.18 1.72
N PRO A 232 2.06 -0.60 2.87
CA PRO A 232 3.32 0.13 3.00
C PRO A 232 4.52 -0.76 2.63
N ALA A 233 5.58 -0.17 2.06
CA ALA A 233 6.79 -0.94 1.69
C ALA A 233 7.47 -1.63 2.89
N THR A 234 7.19 -1.18 4.12
CA THR A 234 7.69 -1.74 5.38
C THR A 234 6.85 -2.90 5.91
N ALA A 235 5.68 -3.20 5.31
CA ALA A 235 4.81 -4.26 5.76
C ALA A 235 5.47 -5.63 5.60
N ILE A 236 5.49 -6.41 6.69
CA ILE A 236 5.99 -7.79 6.66
C ILE A 236 4.82 -8.69 6.30
N VAL A 237 4.95 -9.37 5.16
CA VAL A 237 3.90 -10.22 4.59
C VAL A 237 4.49 -11.58 4.25
N ALA A 238 4.13 -12.59 5.03
CA ALA A 238 4.44 -13.99 4.78
C ALA A 238 3.30 -14.60 3.96
N HIS A 239 3.49 -14.81 2.65
CA HIS A 239 2.41 -15.23 1.75
C HIS A 239 2.80 -16.29 0.73
N LYS A 240 1.77 -16.91 0.14
CA LYS A 240 1.87 -17.84 -0.98
C LYS A 240 0.80 -17.56 -2.03
N THR A 241 1.24 -17.42 -3.27
CA THR A 241 0.39 -17.16 -4.44
C THR A 241 -0.05 -18.44 -5.14
N GLY A 242 -1.16 -18.37 -5.89
CA GLY A 242 -1.58 -19.37 -6.89
C GLY A 242 -2.08 -18.68 -8.16
N THR A 243 -1.85 -19.24 -9.34
CA THR A 243 -2.15 -18.56 -10.62
C THR A 243 -2.36 -19.55 -11.77
N SER A 244 -3.42 -19.34 -12.54
CA SER A 244 -3.65 -20.03 -13.81
C SER A 244 -3.42 -19.08 -14.99
N GLY A 245 -3.30 -19.66 -16.18
CA GLY A 245 -3.53 -18.91 -17.43
C GLY A 245 -5.01 -18.54 -17.61
N THR A 246 -5.26 -17.82 -18.70
CA THR A 246 -6.61 -17.50 -19.19
C THR A 246 -6.94 -18.43 -20.35
N ASN A 247 -8.13 -19.04 -20.33
CA ASN A 247 -8.57 -19.93 -21.41
C ASN A 247 -9.09 -19.15 -22.64
N GLU A 248 -9.46 -19.87 -23.70
CA GLU A 248 -9.96 -19.28 -24.96
C GLU A 248 -11.27 -18.48 -24.80
N GLU A 249 -12.04 -18.75 -23.74
CA GLU A 249 -13.27 -18.01 -23.40
C GLU A 249 -12.99 -16.71 -22.62
N GLY A 250 -11.72 -16.38 -22.38
CA GLY A 250 -11.32 -15.22 -21.59
C GLY A 250 -11.51 -15.39 -20.10
N ILE A 251 -11.58 -16.62 -19.60
CA ILE A 251 -11.74 -16.94 -18.17
C ILE A 251 -10.38 -17.33 -17.58
N THR A 252 -9.98 -16.64 -16.53
CA THR A 252 -8.84 -17.01 -15.68
C THR A 252 -9.36 -17.80 -14.50
N THR A 253 -9.03 -19.10 -14.44
CA THR A 253 -9.49 -20.03 -13.40
C THR A 253 -9.17 -19.54 -12.00
N ALA A 254 -7.93 -19.10 -11.72
CA ALA A 254 -7.61 -18.53 -10.42
C ALA A 254 -6.44 -17.54 -10.44
N VAL A 255 -6.58 -16.46 -9.67
CA VAL A 255 -5.50 -15.59 -9.22
C VAL A 255 -5.67 -15.43 -7.70
N ASN A 256 -4.78 -16.07 -6.94
CA ASN A 256 -4.94 -16.21 -5.49
C ASN A 256 -3.74 -15.66 -4.74
N ASP A 257 -3.97 -15.20 -3.52
CA ASP A 257 -2.91 -14.90 -2.56
C ASP A 257 -3.42 -15.12 -1.13
N VAL A 258 -2.63 -15.83 -0.32
CA VAL A 258 -2.97 -16.14 1.07
C VAL A 258 -1.74 -15.98 1.94
N GLY A 259 -1.93 -15.59 3.19
CA GLY A 259 -0.78 -15.35 4.05
C GLY A 259 -1.11 -14.70 5.37
N ILE A 260 -0.04 -14.19 5.98
CA ILE A 260 -0.05 -13.53 7.28
C ILE A 260 0.59 -12.16 7.13
N ILE A 261 -0.14 -11.14 7.53
CA ILE A 261 0.30 -9.75 7.54
C ILE A 261 0.64 -9.38 8.98
N THR A 262 1.85 -8.87 9.19
CA THR A 262 2.26 -8.32 10.50
C THR A 262 1.93 -6.83 10.54
N LEU A 263 1.12 -6.43 11.51
CA LEU A 263 0.68 -5.05 11.70
C LEU A 263 1.68 -4.26 12.54
N PRO A 264 1.72 -2.92 12.41
CA PRO A 264 2.62 -2.06 13.19
C PRO A 264 2.34 -2.09 14.69
N ASN A 265 1.12 -2.45 15.09
CA ASN A 265 0.73 -2.63 16.49
C ASN A 265 1.13 -4.00 17.08
N GLY A 266 1.85 -4.82 16.32
CA GLY A 266 2.30 -6.15 16.73
C GLY A 266 1.26 -7.26 16.59
N LYS A 267 0.04 -6.95 16.13
CA LYS A 267 -0.97 -7.96 15.80
C LYS A 267 -0.71 -8.60 14.44
N HIS A 268 -1.32 -9.75 14.19
CA HIS A 268 -1.16 -10.50 12.95
C HIS A 268 -2.51 -10.84 12.34
N ILE A 269 -2.60 -10.65 11.02
CA ILE A 269 -3.81 -10.99 10.26
C ILE A 269 -3.51 -12.22 9.41
N ALA A 270 -4.23 -13.31 9.64
CA ALA A 270 -4.34 -14.37 8.65
C ALA A 270 -5.42 -14.00 7.63
N ILE A 271 -5.07 -14.00 6.35
CA ILE A 271 -5.93 -13.58 5.25
C ILE A 271 -5.80 -14.55 4.07
N ALA A 272 -6.93 -14.87 3.47
CA ALA A 272 -6.98 -15.63 2.22
C ALA A 272 -7.90 -14.91 1.23
N VAL A 273 -7.38 -14.61 0.04
CA VAL A 273 -8.16 -14.07 -1.07
C VAL A 273 -8.00 -14.99 -2.28
N PHE A 274 -9.12 -15.60 -2.68
CA PHE A 274 -9.21 -16.43 -3.88
C PHE A 274 -10.04 -15.69 -4.93
N VAL A 275 -9.47 -15.35 -6.08
CA VAL A 275 -10.21 -14.78 -7.22
C VAL A 275 -10.34 -15.86 -8.28
N THR A 276 -11.56 -16.35 -8.49
CA THR A 276 -11.88 -17.55 -9.28
C THR A 276 -12.81 -17.22 -10.44
N ASP A 277 -12.67 -17.96 -11.54
CA ASP A 277 -13.50 -17.86 -12.75
C ASP A 277 -13.67 -16.42 -13.23
N SER A 278 -12.54 -15.69 -13.28
CA SER A 278 -12.53 -14.27 -13.57
C SER A 278 -12.54 -13.99 -15.07
N LYS A 279 -13.39 -13.05 -15.49
CA LYS A 279 -13.38 -12.44 -16.82
C LYS A 279 -12.71 -11.06 -16.82
N GLU A 280 -12.09 -10.67 -15.71
CA GLU A 280 -11.30 -9.46 -15.60
C GLU A 280 -9.90 -9.65 -16.20
N SER A 281 -9.21 -8.53 -16.47
CA SER A 281 -7.79 -8.59 -16.82
C SER A 281 -6.95 -9.13 -15.66
N PHE A 282 -5.76 -9.62 -15.96
CA PHE A 282 -4.84 -10.12 -14.94
C PHE A 282 -4.49 -9.05 -13.90
N GLU A 283 -4.26 -7.81 -14.34
CA GLU A 283 -3.94 -6.67 -13.47
C GLU A 283 -5.12 -6.32 -12.56
N THR A 284 -6.36 -6.39 -13.06
CA THR A 284 -7.55 -6.20 -12.23
C THR A 284 -7.69 -7.32 -11.20
N ASN A 285 -7.39 -8.57 -11.56
CA ASN A 285 -7.38 -9.68 -10.60
C ASN A 285 -6.36 -9.48 -9.48
N GLU A 286 -5.14 -9.03 -9.81
CA GLU A 286 -4.14 -8.69 -8.79
C GLU A 286 -4.59 -7.49 -7.93
N TYR A 287 -5.20 -6.48 -8.57
CA TYR A 287 -5.73 -5.31 -7.87
C TYR A 287 -6.86 -5.66 -6.90
N ILE A 288 -7.76 -6.59 -7.23
CA ILE A 288 -8.81 -7.07 -6.30
C ILE A 288 -8.17 -7.54 -4.99
N ILE A 289 -7.13 -8.37 -5.09
CA ILE A 289 -6.40 -8.89 -3.92
C ILE A 289 -5.72 -7.75 -3.15
N ALA A 290 -5.05 -6.85 -3.86
CA ALA A 290 -4.35 -5.71 -3.25
C ALA A 290 -5.31 -4.76 -2.53
N HIS A 291 -6.47 -4.49 -3.13
CA HIS A 291 -7.51 -3.63 -2.58
C HIS A 291 -8.08 -4.21 -1.28
N ILE A 292 -8.41 -5.50 -1.28
CA ILE A 292 -8.88 -6.20 -0.07
C ILE A 292 -7.80 -6.15 1.02
N ALA A 293 -6.56 -6.50 0.70
CA ALA A 293 -5.47 -6.49 1.67
C ALA A 293 -5.19 -5.09 2.24
N GLY A 294 -5.24 -4.06 1.38
CA GLY A 294 -5.08 -2.67 1.79
C GLY A 294 -6.21 -2.17 2.69
N ALA A 295 -7.46 -2.51 2.38
CA ALA A 295 -8.62 -2.16 3.21
C ALA A 295 -8.54 -2.85 4.59
N VAL A 296 -8.16 -4.13 4.61
CA VAL A 296 -7.93 -4.90 5.84
C VAL A 296 -6.79 -4.30 6.67
N TRP A 297 -5.67 -3.96 6.05
CA TRP A 297 -4.56 -3.26 6.72
C TRP A 297 -5.01 -1.95 7.35
N ASN A 298 -5.65 -1.08 6.56
CA ASN A 298 -6.10 0.23 7.03
C ASN A 298 -7.09 0.14 8.20
N HIS A 299 -7.90 -0.92 8.22
CA HIS A 299 -8.84 -1.17 9.31
C HIS A 299 -8.15 -1.64 10.60
N TYR A 300 -7.28 -2.65 10.50
CA TYR A 300 -6.76 -3.37 11.67
C TYR A 300 -5.37 -2.95 12.14
N ALA A 301 -4.56 -2.29 11.31
CA ALA A 301 -3.30 -1.69 11.74
C ALA A 301 -3.50 -0.75 12.94
N GLY A 302 -4.75 -0.31 13.16
CA GLY A 302 -5.09 0.74 14.10
C GLY A 302 -4.52 2.04 13.56
N SER A 303 -5.07 3.16 14.02
CA SER A 303 -4.41 4.44 13.82
C SER A 303 -3.14 4.49 14.68
N ALA A 304 -2.08 3.76 14.33
CA ALA A 304 -0.78 4.41 14.36
C ALA A 304 -0.74 5.32 13.13
N LYS A 305 -1.67 6.31 13.07
CA LYS A 305 -1.50 7.45 12.19
C LYS A 305 -0.08 7.93 12.48
N PRO A 306 0.73 8.22 11.46
CA PRO A 306 2.00 8.90 11.67
C PRO A 306 1.80 10.00 12.70
N ALA A 307 2.67 10.04 13.71
CA ALA A 307 2.55 11.00 14.78
C ALA A 307 2.52 12.40 14.12
N MET A 308 1.38 13.07 14.26
CA MET A 308 1.20 14.41 13.74
C MET A 308 1.39 15.37 14.90
N ARG A 309 2.37 16.25 14.78
CA ARG A 309 2.57 17.38 15.70
C ARG A 309 2.39 18.69 14.97
N THR A 310 1.66 19.61 15.60
CA THR A 310 1.65 21.02 15.20
C THR A 310 2.86 21.70 15.83
N VAL A 311 3.60 22.47 15.03
CA VAL A 311 4.73 23.28 15.48
C VAL A 311 4.54 24.69 14.95
N ASP A 312 4.49 25.66 15.84
CA ASP A 312 4.41 27.06 15.49
C ASP A 312 5.82 27.65 15.48
N LEU A 313 6.41 27.78 14.29
CA LEU A 313 7.70 28.44 14.12
C LEU A 313 7.50 29.95 13.97
N ASN A 314 8.49 30.75 14.35
CA ASN A 314 8.44 32.20 14.18
C ASN A 314 9.69 32.70 13.43
N ASP A 315 9.47 33.28 12.25
CA ASP A 315 10.52 33.95 11.49
C ASP A 315 10.64 35.40 11.99
N ASN A 316 11.49 35.58 12.99
CA ASN A 316 11.73 36.89 13.60
C ASN A 316 12.29 37.92 12.59
N ALA A 317 13.05 37.48 11.59
CA ALA A 317 13.64 38.38 10.60
C ALA A 317 12.58 38.99 9.66
N ARG A 318 11.51 38.23 9.39
CA ARG A 318 10.36 38.70 8.59
C ARG A 318 9.15 39.11 9.44
N ASN A 319 9.24 39.02 10.77
CA ASN A 319 8.13 39.18 11.70
C ASN A 319 6.90 38.35 11.29
N ARG A 320 7.10 37.05 11.06
CA ARG A 320 6.08 36.17 10.45
C ARG A 320 5.97 34.84 11.17
N ALA A 321 4.74 34.50 11.57
CA ALA A 321 4.41 33.15 12.02
C ALA A 321 4.51 32.14 10.87
N VAL A 322 5.02 30.95 11.16
CA VAL A 322 5.12 29.84 10.20
C VAL A 322 4.59 28.57 10.86
N PRO A 323 3.26 28.40 10.93
CA PRO A 323 2.65 27.19 11.45
C PRO A 323 2.93 26.00 10.52
N ILE A 324 3.45 24.92 11.07
CA ILE A 324 3.68 23.68 10.34
C ILE A 324 3.05 22.49 11.04
N LYS A 325 2.70 21.46 10.28
CA LYS A 325 2.40 20.12 10.80
C LYS A 325 3.47 19.16 10.34
N ILE A 326 4.00 18.38 11.27
CA ILE A 326 5.01 17.35 10.99
C ILE A 326 4.38 16.00 11.20
N TYR A 327 4.44 15.15 10.16
CA TYR A 327 3.96 13.77 10.16
C TYR A 327 5.17 12.85 10.09
N GLU A 328 5.28 11.93 11.06
CA GLU A 328 6.39 10.98 11.12
C GLU A 328 5.96 9.61 11.65
N SER A 329 6.47 8.55 11.03
CA SER A 329 6.41 7.20 11.58
C SER A 329 7.61 6.96 12.49
N THR A 330 7.37 6.42 13.69
CA THR A 330 8.45 6.10 14.65
C THR A 330 9.33 4.95 14.14
N GLY A 331 10.63 4.99 14.45
CA GLY A 331 11.56 3.87 14.17
C GLY A 331 12.17 3.80 12.77
N VAL A 332 11.96 4.81 11.91
CA VAL A 332 12.60 4.86 10.58
C VAL A 332 13.85 5.75 10.63
N ASP A 333 15.02 5.16 10.37
CA ASP A 333 16.28 5.89 10.24
C ASP A 333 16.46 6.49 8.83
N ASN A 334 17.16 7.65 8.76
CA ASN A 334 17.49 8.34 7.51
C ASN A 334 16.30 8.65 6.56
N GLN A 335 15.15 9.05 7.13
CA GLN A 335 13.96 9.40 6.34
C GLN A 335 14.25 10.51 5.32
N LYS A 336 13.78 10.30 4.08
CA LYS A 336 13.68 11.38 3.09
C LYS A 336 12.66 12.42 3.58
N VAL A 337 12.85 13.67 3.21
CA VAL A 337 12.01 14.78 3.68
C VAL A 337 11.10 15.27 2.57
N VAL A 338 9.82 15.41 2.89
CA VAL A 338 8.80 15.99 2.00
C VAL A 338 8.36 17.34 2.58
N ILE A 339 8.33 18.38 1.75
CA ILE A 339 7.63 19.63 2.08
C ILE A 339 6.33 19.67 1.28
N LEU A 340 5.22 19.82 1.98
CA LEU A 340 3.88 19.92 1.43
C LEU A 340 3.39 21.37 1.52
N SER A 341 2.99 21.93 0.37
CA SER A 341 2.48 23.29 0.23
C SER A 341 1.06 23.28 -0.32
N GLY A 342 0.10 23.74 0.48
CA GLY A 342 -1.31 23.81 0.08
C GLY A 342 -1.62 24.88 -0.98
N GLY A 343 -2.84 24.81 -1.52
CA GLY A 343 -3.40 25.81 -2.42
C GLY A 343 -3.69 27.16 -1.75
N TYR A 344 -4.18 28.12 -2.54
CA TYR A 344 -4.58 29.43 -2.00
C TYR A 344 -5.75 29.29 -1.02
N LEU A 345 -5.64 29.89 0.16
CA LEU A 345 -6.58 29.77 1.30
C LEU A 345 -6.68 28.37 1.93
N SER A 346 -5.91 27.40 1.46
CA SER A 346 -5.86 26.09 2.10
C SER A 346 -5.14 26.17 3.44
N THR A 347 -5.61 25.36 4.39
CA THR A 347 -4.87 25.12 5.63
C THR A 347 -3.84 24.00 5.47
N ASN A 348 -2.86 23.97 6.37
CA ASN A 348 -1.80 22.97 6.39
C ASN A 348 -2.27 21.55 6.79
N ASP A 349 -3.58 21.35 6.98
CA ASP A 349 -4.20 20.07 7.31
C ASP A 349 -5.24 19.58 6.32
N GLU A 350 -5.38 20.25 5.18
CA GLU A 350 -6.25 19.81 4.08
C GLU A 350 -5.62 18.74 3.18
N TYR A 351 -4.38 18.32 3.43
CA TYR A 351 -3.66 17.33 2.60
C TYR A 351 -3.15 16.15 3.43
N GLY A 352 -3.86 15.82 4.50
CA GLY A 352 -3.55 14.73 5.40
C GLY A 352 -3.45 13.38 4.70
N PHE A 353 -4.21 13.10 3.64
CA PHE A 353 -4.17 11.82 2.93
C PHE A 353 -2.80 11.58 2.26
N ILE A 354 -2.18 12.62 1.71
CA ILE A 354 -0.81 12.58 1.17
C ILE A 354 0.19 12.52 2.32
N ALA A 355 0.04 13.39 3.31
CA ALA A 355 1.00 13.50 4.40
C ALA A 355 1.10 12.21 5.23
N ASN A 356 -0.04 11.63 5.60
CA ASN A 356 -0.09 10.36 6.32
C ASN A 356 0.48 9.23 5.45
N ARG A 357 0.03 9.09 4.19
CA ARG A 357 0.54 7.99 3.35
C ARG A 357 2.04 8.09 3.11
N LEU A 358 2.58 9.28 2.83
CA LEU A 358 4.02 9.43 2.66
C LEU A 358 4.77 9.16 3.98
N ALA A 359 4.24 9.55 5.12
CA ALA A 359 4.85 9.21 6.40
C ALA A 359 4.79 7.70 6.71
N ASP A 360 3.73 6.99 6.31
CA ASP A 360 3.66 5.52 6.38
C ASP A 360 4.72 4.84 5.48
N GLU A 361 5.05 5.46 4.35
CA GLU A 361 6.13 5.02 3.44
C GLU A 361 7.52 5.45 3.93
N GLY A 362 7.63 5.95 5.18
CA GLY A 362 8.89 6.27 5.83
C GLY A 362 9.45 7.65 5.51
N TYR A 363 8.65 8.58 4.96
CA TYR A 363 9.07 9.97 4.80
C TYR A 363 8.83 10.78 6.09
N LEU A 364 9.64 11.81 6.31
CA LEU A 364 9.31 12.90 7.22
C LEU A 364 8.54 13.95 6.42
N VAL A 365 7.25 14.16 6.70
CA VAL A 365 6.43 15.11 5.94
C VAL A 365 6.18 16.37 6.74
N ILE A 366 6.46 17.52 6.13
CA ILE A 366 6.29 18.85 6.72
C ILE A 366 5.26 19.61 5.89
N SER A 367 4.06 19.79 6.42
CA SER A 367 3.00 20.58 5.79
C SER A 367 3.05 22.02 6.31
N ILE A 368 3.18 22.99 5.41
CA ILE A 368 3.38 24.41 5.76
C ILE A 368 2.08 25.19 5.56
N GLN A 369 1.70 26.00 6.56
CA GLN A 369 0.67 27.02 6.40
C GLN A 369 1.27 28.25 5.71
N HIS A 370 1.07 28.36 4.40
CA HIS A 370 1.61 29.48 3.62
C HIS A 370 0.78 30.74 3.76
N ASP A 371 -0.54 30.62 3.62
CA ASP A 371 -1.45 31.76 3.66
C ASP A 371 -1.87 32.04 5.10
N LEU A 372 -1.68 33.29 5.54
CA LEU A 372 -2.09 33.77 6.86
C LEU A 372 -3.20 34.82 6.73
N PRO A 373 -4.06 35.00 7.77
CA PRO A 373 -5.14 35.98 7.72
C PRO A 373 -4.72 37.41 7.37
N ASP A 374 -3.51 37.81 7.78
CA ASP A 374 -2.99 39.17 7.55
C ASP A 374 -2.26 39.33 6.21
N ASP A 375 -2.18 38.27 5.39
CA ASP A 375 -1.55 38.35 4.08
C ASP A 375 -2.43 39.10 3.06
N ALA A 376 -1.77 39.86 2.18
CA ALA A 376 -2.46 40.47 1.05
C ALA A 376 -3.10 39.39 0.15
N PRO A 377 -4.33 39.62 -0.34
CA PRO A 377 -5.02 38.66 -1.18
C PRO A 377 -4.27 38.44 -2.50
N VAL A 378 -4.35 37.22 -3.01
CA VAL A 378 -3.70 36.85 -4.27
C VAL A 378 -4.47 37.44 -5.45
N ALA A 379 -3.76 38.06 -6.40
CA ALA A 379 -4.34 38.63 -7.61
C ALA A 379 -5.12 37.58 -8.43
N LYS A 380 -6.32 37.95 -8.89
CA LYS A 380 -7.23 37.08 -9.68
C LYS A 380 -7.31 37.44 -11.16
N GLU A 381 -6.91 38.65 -11.51
CA GLU A 381 -6.99 39.21 -12.87
C GLU A 381 -5.74 40.03 -13.20
N GLY A 382 -5.60 40.46 -14.45
CA GLY A 382 -4.44 41.18 -14.95
C GLY A 382 -3.27 40.26 -15.32
N ASN A 383 -2.05 40.78 -15.30
CA ASN A 383 -0.85 39.96 -15.51
C ASN A 383 -0.56 39.14 -14.25
N ILE A 384 -1.27 38.00 -14.12
CA ILE A 384 -1.26 37.16 -12.91
C ILE A 384 0.15 36.69 -12.56
N TYR A 385 1.01 36.41 -13.56
CA TYR A 385 2.38 35.96 -13.31
C TYR A 385 3.18 36.98 -12.50
N ASP A 386 3.20 38.24 -12.96
CA ASP A 386 3.93 39.32 -12.27
C ASP A 386 3.27 39.68 -10.94
N LEU A 387 1.94 39.72 -10.92
CA LEU A 387 1.17 40.11 -9.72
C LEU A 387 1.25 39.07 -8.60
N ARG A 388 1.42 37.78 -8.91
CA ARG A 388 1.56 36.71 -7.91
C ARG A 388 3.01 36.41 -7.54
N MET A 389 4.00 36.88 -8.30
CA MET A 389 5.41 36.68 -7.98
C MET A 389 5.81 37.06 -6.54
N PRO A 390 5.32 38.17 -5.94
CA PRO A 390 5.61 38.49 -4.54
C PRO A 390 5.09 37.43 -3.55
N VAL A 391 3.92 36.84 -3.83
CA VAL A 391 3.34 35.75 -3.05
C VAL A 391 4.22 34.50 -3.17
N TRP A 392 4.66 34.17 -4.38
CA TRP A 392 5.52 32.99 -4.58
C TRP A 392 6.88 33.14 -3.92
N LYS A 393 7.51 34.32 -4.00
CA LYS A 393 8.75 34.63 -3.29
C LYS A 393 8.61 34.55 -1.77
N ARG A 394 7.44 34.90 -1.23
CA ARG A 394 7.13 34.71 0.19
C ARG A 394 7.08 33.22 0.54
N GLY A 395 6.43 32.41 -0.28
CA GLY A 395 6.42 30.95 -0.14
C GLY A 395 7.81 30.33 -0.18
N ASP A 396 8.61 30.72 -1.17
CA ASP A 396 10.03 30.34 -1.31
C ASP A 396 10.83 30.63 -0.03
N SER A 397 10.73 31.87 0.47
CA SER A 397 11.38 32.28 1.72
C SER A 397 10.90 31.49 2.94
N THR A 398 9.61 31.17 3.00
CA THR A 398 9.03 30.37 4.09
C THR A 398 9.51 28.92 4.05
N MET A 399 9.56 28.29 2.87
CA MET A 399 10.10 26.94 2.71
C MET A 399 11.59 26.88 3.09
N LEU A 400 12.36 27.91 2.71
CA LEU A 400 13.77 28.01 3.07
C LEU A 400 13.96 28.12 4.59
N PHE A 401 13.19 29.00 5.24
CA PHE A 401 13.20 29.15 6.69
C PHE A 401 12.86 27.82 7.41
N VAL A 402 11.81 27.13 6.98
CA VAL A 402 11.40 25.84 7.56
C VAL A 402 12.48 24.78 7.40
N ARG A 403 13.07 24.67 6.20
CA ARG A 403 14.21 23.76 5.94
C ARG A 403 15.35 24.04 6.91
N ASP A 404 15.76 25.30 7.06
CA ASP A 404 16.91 25.68 7.87
C ASP A 404 16.67 25.39 9.36
N GLN A 405 15.48 25.76 9.87
CA GLN A 405 15.08 25.46 11.25
C GLN A 405 15.04 23.96 11.53
N LEU A 406 14.42 23.17 10.65
CA LEU A 406 14.28 21.73 10.86
C LEU A 406 15.58 20.96 10.61
N THR A 407 16.48 21.46 9.78
CA THR A 407 17.84 20.90 9.65
C THR A 407 18.57 20.93 11.00
N ALA A 408 18.38 21.99 11.80
CA ALA A 408 18.95 22.09 13.13
C ALA A 408 18.26 21.16 14.14
N MET A 409 16.94 21.00 14.07
CA MET A 409 16.16 20.14 14.97
C MET A 409 16.33 18.64 14.68
N TYR A 410 16.61 18.26 13.43
CA TYR A 410 16.73 16.87 12.98
C TYR A 410 18.06 16.62 12.25
N PRO A 411 19.22 16.64 12.96
CA PRO A 411 20.54 16.58 12.35
C PRO A 411 20.83 15.27 11.59
N HIS A 412 20.06 14.21 11.86
CA HIS A 412 20.17 12.89 11.21
C HIS A 412 19.23 12.73 9.99
N ARG A 413 18.54 13.79 9.55
CA ARG A 413 17.65 13.77 8.38
C ARG A 413 18.24 14.56 7.22
N ASN A 414 17.95 14.14 5.98
CA ASN A 414 18.58 14.71 4.81
C ASN A 414 17.74 15.83 4.16
N PHE A 415 17.86 17.05 4.69
CA PHE A 415 17.23 18.26 4.14
C PHE A 415 17.90 18.83 2.87
N ASN A 416 18.89 18.11 2.32
CA ASN A 416 19.53 18.44 1.04
C ASN A 416 19.02 17.54 -0.10
N LYS A 417 18.03 16.68 0.17
CA LYS A 417 17.35 15.81 -0.81
C LYS A 417 15.84 15.85 -0.64
N LEU A 418 15.27 17.04 -0.77
CA LEU A 418 13.85 17.32 -0.60
C LEU A 418 13.01 16.74 -1.73
N VAL A 419 11.82 16.29 -1.37
CA VAL A 419 10.68 16.10 -2.28
C VAL A 419 9.70 17.24 -2.00
N LEU A 420 9.26 17.93 -3.04
CA LEU A 420 8.26 18.99 -2.90
C LEU A 420 6.93 18.52 -3.45
N VAL A 421 5.85 18.70 -2.69
CA VAL A 421 4.48 18.44 -3.14
C VAL A 421 3.67 19.71 -2.97
N GLY A 422 3.08 20.22 -4.05
CA GLY A 422 2.35 21.48 -4.01
C GLY A 422 1.04 21.46 -4.78
N HIS A 423 -0.06 21.89 -4.17
CA HIS A 423 -1.34 22.05 -4.85
C HIS A 423 -1.56 23.49 -5.30
N SER A 424 -2.04 23.72 -6.53
CA SER A 424 -2.46 25.03 -7.02
C SER A 424 -1.36 26.08 -6.81
N ASN A 425 -1.61 27.15 -6.04
CA ASN A 425 -0.61 28.15 -5.67
C ASN A 425 0.63 27.55 -4.95
N GLY A 426 0.45 26.51 -4.12
CA GLY A 426 1.54 25.76 -3.50
C GLY A 426 2.40 24.99 -4.51
N GLY A 427 1.80 24.57 -5.62
CA GLY A 427 2.52 23.98 -6.76
C GLY A 427 3.40 25.02 -7.45
N ASP A 428 2.84 26.22 -7.71
CA ASP A 428 3.60 27.35 -8.27
C ASP A 428 4.79 27.75 -7.36
N MET A 429 4.56 27.81 -6.04
CA MET A 429 5.61 28.07 -5.04
C MET A 429 6.69 26.98 -5.03
N SER A 430 6.30 25.71 -5.11
CA SER A 430 7.23 24.58 -5.10
C SER A 430 8.13 24.56 -6.34
N LEU A 431 7.60 24.90 -7.51
CA LEU A 431 8.38 25.03 -8.74
C LEU A 431 9.36 26.21 -8.68
N LEU A 432 8.95 27.36 -8.12
CA LEU A 432 9.85 28.48 -7.89
C LEU A 432 10.98 28.12 -6.92
N PHE A 433 10.66 27.45 -5.80
CA PHE A 433 11.66 27.00 -4.84
C PHE A 433 12.67 26.05 -5.47
N ALA A 434 12.20 25.07 -6.25
CA ALA A 434 13.07 24.16 -6.98
C ALA A 434 13.97 24.86 -8.00
N LYS A 435 13.46 25.91 -8.67
CA LYS A 435 14.24 26.74 -9.59
C LYS A 435 15.34 27.53 -8.87
N ASN A 436 15.03 28.10 -7.70
CA ASN A 436 15.99 28.90 -6.92
C ASN A 436 17.01 28.03 -6.17
N HIS A 437 16.61 26.82 -5.77
CA HIS A 437 17.37 25.93 -4.91
C HIS A 437 17.54 24.50 -5.47
N PRO A 438 17.97 24.32 -6.73
CA PRO A 438 17.93 23.02 -7.41
C PRO A 438 18.83 21.95 -6.80
N LYS A 439 19.85 22.35 -6.03
CA LYS A 439 20.78 21.43 -5.36
C LYS A 439 20.17 20.70 -4.15
N TRP A 440 19.08 21.22 -3.60
CA TRP A 440 18.43 20.63 -2.42
C TRP A 440 17.20 19.82 -2.76
N VAL A 441 16.76 19.83 -4.02
CA VAL A 441 15.51 19.22 -4.45
C VAL A 441 15.81 18.05 -5.38
N THR A 442 15.12 16.93 -5.16
CA THR A 442 15.21 15.73 -5.99
C THR A 442 13.98 15.55 -6.87
N HIS A 443 12.81 15.86 -6.33
CA HIS A 443 11.52 15.70 -7.00
C HIS A 443 10.61 16.88 -6.70
N VAL A 444 9.83 17.29 -7.70
CA VAL A 444 8.71 18.22 -7.55
C VAL A 444 7.46 17.56 -8.11
N ILE A 445 6.43 17.47 -7.27
CA ILE A 445 5.11 16.98 -7.65
C ILE A 445 4.12 18.12 -7.47
N THR A 446 3.45 18.50 -8.55
CA THR A 446 2.39 19.51 -8.47
C THR A 446 1.02 18.89 -8.69
N LEU A 447 0.06 19.28 -7.86
CA LEU A 447 -1.36 19.01 -8.06
C LEU A 447 -1.95 20.26 -8.71
N ASP A 448 -2.32 20.16 -9.98
CA ASP A 448 -3.05 21.18 -10.74
C ASP A 448 -2.56 22.63 -10.57
N HIS A 449 -1.24 22.84 -10.55
CA HIS A 449 -0.65 24.19 -10.60
C HIS A 449 -0.99 24.87 -11.93
N ARG A 450 -1.08 26.19 -11.98
CA ARG A 450 -1.64 26.84 -13.18
C ARG A 450 -0.89 28.05 -13.70
N ARG A 451 0.12 28.57 -13.01
CA ARG A 451 0.63 29.93 -13.30
C ARG A 451 2.14 30.00 -13.41
N PHE A 452 2.89 29.19 -12.69
CA PHE A 452 4.35 29.17 -12.77
C PHE A 452 4.82 28.11 -13.77
N PRO A 453 5.56 28.48 -14.84
CA PRO A 453 6.04 27.51 -15.82
C PRO A 453 6.97 26.46 -15.24
N ILE A 454 6.77 25.20 -15.64
CA ILE A 454 7.70 24.13 -15.30
C ILE A 454 9.06 24.43 -15.95
N PRO A 455 10.16 24.54 -15.17
CA PRO A 455 11.47 24.78 -15.75
C PRO A 455 11.89 23.65 -16.71
N PRO A 456 12.43 23.96 -17.91
CA PRO A 456 12.85 22.97 -18.90
C PRO A 456 14.22 22.35 -18.53
N ASN A 457 14.25 21.58 -17.45
CA ASN A 457 15.46 20.98 -16.90
C ASN A 457 15.28 19.47 -16.65
N THR A 458 16.35 18.69 -16.78
CA THR A 458 16.35 17.25 -16.43
C THR A 458 16.47 16.98 -14.92
N TRP A 459 16.74 18.01 -14.12
CA TRP A 459 16.84 17.93 -12.67
C TRP A 459 16.36 19.23 -11.99
N PRO A 460 15.57 19.16 -10.90
CA PRO A 460 14.96 17.96 -10.29
C PRO A 460 13.93 17.28 -11.20
N LYS A 461 13.56 16.03 -10.91
CA LYS A 461 12.49 15.35 -11.65
C LYS A 461 11.14 16.02 -11.35
N VAL A 462 10.32 16.24 -12.37
CA VAL A 462 9.02 16.93 -12.20
C VAL A 462 7.86 16.07 -12.69
N MET A 463 6.80 15.98 -11.87
CA MET A 463 5.50 15.44 -12.26
C MET A 463 4.39 16.44 -11.95
N SER A 464 3.46 16.65 -12.89
CA SER A 464 2.23 17.39 -12.66
C SER A 464 1.02 16.49 -12.85
N LEU A 465 0.21 16.35 -11.81
CA LEU A 465 -1.12 15.75 -11.88
C LEU A 465 -2.14 16.81 -12.27
N ARG A 466 -3.05 16.52 -13.21
CA ARG A 466 -3.99 17.48 -13.80
C ARG A 466 -5.44 17.11 -13.48
N ALA A 467 -6.20 18.09 -13.02
CA ALA A 467 -7.66 18.01 -12.93
C ALA A 467 -8.31 18.41 -14.26
N SER A 468 -9.60 18.13 -14.41
CA SER A 468 -10.33 18.29 -15.67
C SER A 468 -11.05 19.65 -15.81
N ASP A 469 -11.18 20.42 -14.74
CA ASP A 469 -12.04 21.62 -14.69
C ASP A 469 -11.30 22.95 -14.87
N PHE A 470 -9.97 22.98 -14.74
CA PHE A 470 -9.18 24.18 -14.97
C PHE A 470 -7.93 23.92 -15.80
N GLU A 471 -7.78 24.69 -16.87
CA GLU A 471 -6.56 24.69 -17.66
C GLU A 471 -5.44 25.51 -16.98
N ALA A 472 -4.21 25.05 -17.15
CA ALA A 472 -3.01 25.84 -16.86
C ALA A 472 -2.89 26.99 -17.87
N ASP A 473 -2.27 28.10 -17.45
CA ASP A 473 -2.08 29.23 -18.37
C ASP A 473 -1.14 28.86 -19.53
N PRO A 474 -1.25 29.55 -20.68
CA PRO A 474 -0.38 29.32 -21.82
C PRO A 474 1.11 29.38 -21.43
N GLY A 475 1.87 28.35 -21.80
CA GLY A 475 3.30 28.24 -21.52
C GLY A 475 3.65 27.71 -20.12
N VAL A 476 2.66 27.40 -19.27
CA VAL A 476 2.92 26.81 -17.96
C VAL A 476 3.30 25.34 -18.07
N LEU A 477 2.54 24.58 -18.85
CA LEU A 477 2.84 23.19 -19.15
C LEU A 477 3.77 23.10 -20.38
N PRO A 478 4.80 22.23 -20.33
CA PRO A 478 5.68 22.01 -21.47
C PRO A 478 4.97 21.27 -22.61
N THR A 479 5.41 21.52 -23.84
CA THR A 479 4.99 20.74 -25.01
C THR A 479 5.41 19.27 -24.87
N SER A 480 4.77 18.36 -25.59
CA SER A 480 5.09 16.92 -25.52
C SER A 480 6.57 16.62 -25.84
N GLY A 481 7.18 17.34 -26.78
CA GLY A 481 8.60 17.19 -27.09
C GLY A 481 9.51 17.68 -25.94
N ALA A 482 9.14 18.76 -25.25
CA ALA A 482 9.85 19.21 -24.06
C ALA A 482 9.65 18.24 -22.87
N GLN A 483 8.47 17.62 -22.74
CA GLN A 483 8.22 16.59 -21.72
C GLN A 483 9.17 15.41 -21.89
N GLU A 484 9.30 14.89 -23.11
CA GLU A 484 10.20 13.78 -23.43
C GLU A 484 11.67 14.18 -23.21
N MET A 485 12.07 15.35 -23.75
CA MET A 485 13.46 15.85 -23.65
C MET A 485 13.93 16.04 -22.21
N TYR A 486 13.07 16.54 -21.33
CA TYR A 486 13.42 16.88 -19.96
C TYR A 486 12.94 15.84 -18.92
N GLY A 487 12.26 14.77 -19.35
CA GLY A 487 11.70 13.76 -18.46
C GLY A 487 10.61 14.30 -17.54
N ILE A 488 9.82 15.27 -18.00
CA ILE A 488 8.71 15.85 -17.24
C ILE A 488 7.45 15.01 -17.48
N ARG A 489 6.82 14.54 -16.41
CA ARG A 489 5.62 13.70 -16.49
C ARG A 489 4.36 14.53 -16.25
N ILE A 490 3.48 14.63 -17.25
CA ILE A 490 2.14 15.20 -17.09
C ILE A 490 1.12 14.06 -17.04
N VAL A 491 0.34 13.99 -15.96
CA VAL A 491 -0.63 12.91 -15.73
C VAL A 491 -2.02 13.49 -15.65
N ASP A 492 -2.89 13.05 -16.55
CA ASP A 492 -4.33 13.31 -16.47
C ASP A 492 -4.96 12.38 -15.42
N LEU A 493 -5.71 12.95 -14.47
CA LEU A 493 -6.42 12.21 -13.43
C LEU A 493 -7.82 11.75 -13.86
N GLY A 494 -8.28 12.16 -15.05
CA GLY A 494 -9.57 11.80 -15.64
C GLY A 494 -10.68 12.82 -15.38
N GLU A 495 -11.81 12.66 -16.07
CA GLU A 495 -12.90 13.64 -16.12
C GLU A 495 -13.53 13.96 -14.75
N ASN A 496 -13.50 13.00 -13.82
CA ASN A 496 -14.09 13.14 -12.49
C ASN A 496 -13.16 13.85 -11.48
N ALA A 497 -11.89 14.09 -11.82
CA ALA A 497 -10.97 14.81 -10.94
C ALA A 497 -11.16 16.32 -11.08
N LYS A 498 -11.65 16.98 -10.03
CA LYS A 498 -11.80 18.45 -9.98
C LYS A 498 -10.71 19.07 -9.12
N HIS A 499 -10.34 20.31 -9.43
CA HIS A 499 -9.29 21.05 -8.74
C HIS A 499 -9.51 21.12 -7.23
N GLY A 500 -10.75 21.41 -6.82
CA GLY A 500 -11.13 21.48 -5.41
C GLY A 500 -11.08 20.14 -4.66
N ASP A 501 -11.02 19.02 -5.39
CA ASP A 501 -11.05 17.67 -4.82
C ASP A 501 -9.65 17.07 -4.65
N LEU A 502 -8.59 17.78 -5.03
CA LEU A 502 -7.20 17.31 -4.90
C LEU A 502 -6.63 17.48 -3.48
N CYS A 503 -7.49 17.30 -2.47
CA CYS A 503 -7.23 17.46 -1.05
C CYS A 503 -8.04 16.40 -0.25
N ASP A 504 -8.07 16.51 1.09
CA ASP A 504 -8.72 15.55 1.98
C ASP A 504 -10.23 15.38 1.74
N SER A 505 -10.90 16.40 1.19
CA SER A 505 -12.32 16.33 0.85
C SER A 505 -12.62 15.59 -0.45
N GLY A 506 -11.60 15.22 -1.24
CA GLY A 506 -11.77 14.42 -2.44
C GLY A 506 -12.26 13.01 -2.18
N SER A 507 -12.83 12.38 -3.22
CA SER A 507 -13.30 10.99 -3.14
C SER A 507 -12.15 10.03 -2.84
N ASP A 508 -12.45 8.89 -2.22
CA ASP A 508 -11.43 7.91 -1.87
C ASP A 508 -10.75 7.34 -3.12
N GLU A 509 -11.50 7.12 -4.21
CA GLU A 509 -10.95 6.68 -5.49
C GLU A 509 -9.94 7.68 -6.06
N LEU A 510 -10.26 8.98 -6.04
CA LEU A 510 -9.38 10.03 -6.51
C LEU A 510 -8.13 10.14 -5.63
N LYS A 511 -8.28 10.10 -4.31
CA LYS A 511 -7.15 10.09 -3.37
C LYS A 511 -6.24 8.90 -3.61
N GLN A 512 -6.78 7.69 -3.79
CA GLN A 512 -5.98 6.50 -4.10
C GLN A 512 -5.28 6.62 -5.46
N ARG A 513 -5.94 7.20 -6.48
CA ARG A 513 -5.33 7.48 -7.78
C ARG A 513 -4.14 8.43 -7.65
N ILE A 514 -4.28 9.52 -6.91
CA ILE A 514 -3.21 10.49 -6.64
C ILE A 514 -2.05 9.81 -5.91
N LEU A 515 -2.34 9.07 -4.84
CA LEU A 515 -1.31 8.35 -4.07
C LEU A 515 -0.56 7.34 -4.92
N LYS A 516 -1.25 6.58 -5.77
CA LYS A 516 -0.63 5.63 -6.70
C LYS A 516 0.40 6.33 -7.59
N GLU A 517 0.03 7.45 -8.20
CA GLU A 517 0.93 8.19 -9.10
C GLU A 517 2.12 8.80 -8.36
N ILE A 518 1.89 9.38 -7.17
CA ILE A 518 2.95 9.92 -6.30
C ILE A 518 3.95 8.82 -5.93
N LEU A 519 3.47 7.70 -5.39
CA LEU A 519 4.33 6.62 -4.92
C LEU A 519 5.08 5.94 -6.06
N GLN A 520 4.45 5.80 -7.23
CA GLN A 520 5.13 5.29 -8.41
C GLN A 520 6.23 6.24 -8.89
N PHE A 521 6.01 7.56 -8.84
CA PHE A 521 7.00 8.54 -9.28
C PHE A 521 8.20 8.68 -8.34
N LEU A 522 8.03 8.36 -7.05
CA LEU A 522 9.08 8.44 -6.03
C LEU A 522 9.96 7.19 -5.92
N LYS A 523 9.56 6.09 -6.59
CA LYS A 523 10.39 4.88 -6.77
C LYS A 523 11.41 5.13 -7.88
#